data_AF-A0A843DY17-F1
#
_entry.id   AF-A0A843DY17-F1
#
_cell.length_a   1.000
_cell.length_b   1.000
_cell.length_c   1.000
_cell.angle_alpha   90.00
_cell.angle_beta   90.00
_cell.angle_gamma   90.00
#
_symmetry.space_group_name_H-M   'P 1'
#
loop_
_entity.id
_entity.type
_entity.pdbx_description
1 polymer ?
#
loop_
_entity_poly.entity_id
_entity_poly.type
_entity_poly.pdbx_seq_one_letter_code
_entity_poly.pdbx_strand_id
1 'polypeptide(L)' 'MTLNLDEYTCEFCGGPCKNVVYAAFVCDNPECIEKARVARGGPGGHMKRKAEGKPIIPEDLESAVDLTKN' A
#
# COMPACT_ATOMS: atom_id res chain seq x y z
N MET A 1 -9.14 11.82 -12.45
CA MET A 1 -7.84 11.22 -12.82
C MET A 1 -8.02 9.72 -12.75
N THR A 2 -7.76 9.01 -13.85
CA THR A 2 -7.82 7.55 -13.89
C THR A 2 -6.41 7.03 -13.60
N LEU A 3 -6.29 6.09 -12.66
CA LEU A 3 -5.01 5.48 -12.34
C LEU A 3 -4.57 4.57 -13.50
N ASN A 4 -3.42 4.84 -14.11
CA ASN A 4 -2.84 3.99 -15.14
C ASN A 4 -1.93 2.95 -14.48
N LEU A 5 -2.36 1.68 -14.46
CA LEU A 5 -1.64 0.62 -13.75
C LEU A 5 -0.33 0.20 -14.43
N ASP A 6 -0.18 0.47 -15.73
CA ASP A 6 1.02 0.09 -16.49
C ASP A 6 2.26 0.91 -16.10
N GLU A 7 2.07 2.03 -15.39
CA GLU A 7 3.15 2.86 -14.83
C GLU A 7 3.71 2.29 -13.52
N TYR A 8 3.06 1.27 -12.96
CA TYR A 8 3.42 0.68 -11.67
C TYR A 8 3.89 -0.77 -11.82
N THR A 9 4.74 -1.19 -10.89
CA THR A 9 5.21 -2.57 -10.80
C THR A 9 4.71 -3.21 -9.51
N CYS A 10 4.61 -4.53 -9.51
CA CYS A 10 4.26 -5.30 -8.32
C CYS A 10 5.34 -5.11 -7.26
N GLU A 11 4.94 -4.61 -6.08
CA GLU A 11 5.84 -4.36 -4.94
C GLU A 11 6.52 -5.64 -4.41
N PHE A 12 6.05 -6.84 -4.79
CA PHE A 12 6.54 -8.12 -4.26
C PHE A 12 7.38 -8.94 -5.24
N CYS A 13 7.08 -8.89 -6.54
CA CYS A 13 7.80 -9.66 -7.55
C CYS A 13 8.44 -8.81 -8.65
N GLY A 14 8.20 -7.50 -8.68
CA GLY A 14 8.71 -6.58 -9.70
C GLY A 14 8.07 -6.72 -11.08
N GLY A 15 7.11 -7.64 -11.25
CA GLY A 15 6.36 -7.80 -12.50
C GLY A 15 5.37 -6.65 -12.77
N PRO A 16 4.66 -6.67 -13.90
CA PRO A 16 3.69 -5.63 -14.22
C PRO A 16 2.54 -5.59 -13.19
N CYS A 17 2.18 -4.39 -12.73
CA CYS A 17 1.03 -4.21 -11.87
C CYS A 17 -0.27 -4.47 -12.64
N LYS A 18 -1.19 -5.19 -12.01
CA LYS A 18 -2.52 -5.49 -12.56
C LYS A 18 -3.65 -5.16 -11.60
N ASN A 19 -3.33 -5.02 -10.32
CA ASN A 19 -4.30 -4.74 -9.27
C ASN A 19 -3.72 -3.86 -8.17
N VAL A 20 -4.61 -3.14 -7.48
CA VAL A 20 -4.28 -2.40 -6.26
C VAL A 20 -5.14 -2.96 -5.14
N VAL A 21 -4.53 -3.70 -4.23
CA VAL A 21 -5.21 -4.34 -3.09
C VAL A 21 -4.41 -4.13 -1.82
N TYR A 22 -5.10 -4.00 -0.69
CA TYR A 22 -4.47 -3.76 0.61
C TYR A 22 -3.52 -2.55 0.60
N ALA A 23 -3.88 -1.51 -0.17
CA ALA A 23 -3.05 -0.32 -0.40
C ALA A 23 -1.63 -0.63 -0.93
N ALA A 24 -1.49 -1.67 -1.76
CA ALA A 24 -0.26 -2.03 -2.45
C ALA A 24 -0.51 -2.32 -3.94
N PHE A 25 0.45 -1.97 -4.78
CA PHE A 25 0.47 -2.32 -6.21
C PHE A 25 0.95 -3.77 -6.38
N VAL A 26 0.14 -4.61 -7.01
CA VAL A 26 0.42 -6.04 -7.16
C VAL A 26 0.04 -6.57 -8.54
N CYS A 27 0.68 -7.68 -8.93
CA CYS A 27 0.24 -8.49 -10.07
C CYS A 27 -0.87 -9.46 -9.65
N ASP A 28 -1.39 -10.23 -10.61
CA ASP A 28 -2.47 -11.20 -10.38
C ASP A 28 -2.00 -12.53 -9.77
N ASN A 29 -0.71 -12.65 -9.42
CA ASN A 29 -0.21 -13.83 -8.73
C ASN A 29 -0.79 -13.89 -7.30
N PRO A 30 -1.53 -14.96 -6.93
CA PRO A 30 -2.11 -15.12 -5.59
C PRO A 30 -1.09 -15.00 -4.47
N GLU A 31 0.17 -15.42 -4.69
CA GLU A 31 1.22 -15.29 -3.69
C GLU A 31 1.58 -13.84 -3.39
N CYS A 32 1.55 -12.96 -4.41
CA CYS A 32 1.82 -11.53 -4.23
C CYS A 32 0.66 -10.84 -3.51
N ILE A 33 -0.57 -11.23 -3.81
CA ILE A 33 -1.78 -10.75 -3.13
C ILE A 33 -1.76 -11.14 -1.65
N GLU A 34 -1.40 -12.38 -1.34
CA GLU A 34 -1.31 -12.83 0.06
C GLU A 34 -0.15 -12.15 0.81
N LYS A 35 1.01 -11.98 0.15
CA LYS A 35 2.11 -11.18 0.71
C LYS A 35 1.67 -9.75 1.00
N ALA A 36 0.87 -9.12 0.14
CA ALA A 36 0.30 -7.80 0.39
C ALA A 36 -0.62 -7.79 1.61
N ARG A 37 -1.51 -8.78 1.74
CA ARG A 37 -2.40 -8.93 2.88
C ARG A 37 -1.64 -9.03 4.21
N VAL A 38 -0.59 -9.86 4.24
CA VAL A 38 0.26 -10.07 5.43
C VAL A 38 1.16 -8.86 5.72
N ALA A 39 1.65 -8.18 4.67
CA ALA A 39 2.54 -7.02 4.81
C ALA A 39 1.81 -5.77 5.30
N ARG A 40 0.58 -5.55 4.85
CA ARG A 40 -0.17 -4.30 5.07
C ARG A 40 -1.30 -4.47 6.12
N GLY A 41 -1.86 -5.66 6.21
CA GLY A 41 -2.88 -6.03 7.19
C GLY A 41 -4.26 -5.50 6.84
N GLY A 42 -5.19 -6.44 6.63
CA GLY A 42 -6.61 -6.18 6.43
C GLY A 42 -6.96 -5.43 5.13
N PRO A 43 -8.26 -5.27 4.81
CA PRO A 43 -8.73 -4.75 3.53
C PRO A 43 -8.22 -3.34 3.18
N GLY A 44 -8.00 -2.49 4.19
CA GLY A 44 -7.46 -1.13 3.99
C GLY A 44 -5.93 -1.03 3.96
N GLY A 45 -5.19 -2.11 4.25
CA GLY A 45 -3.72 -2.09 4.22
C GLY A 45 -3.04 -1.31 5.37
N HIS A 46 -3.78 -0.91 6.39
CA HIS A 46 -3.27 -0.19 7.57
C HIS A 46 -3.52 -0.93 8.89
N MET A 47 -4.15 -2.12 8.85
CA MET A 47 -4.43 -2.86 10.09
C MET A 47 -3.16 -3.40 10.73
N LYS A 48 -2.11 -3.70 9.95
CA LYS A 48 -0.85 -4.19 10.53
C LYS A 48 -0.18 -3.14 11.40
N ARG A 49 -0.07 -1.90 10.91
CA ARG A 49 0.47 -0.77 11.69
C ARG A 49 -0.33 -0.54 12.97
N LYS A 50 -1.67 -0.55 12.85
CA LYS A 50 -2.57 -0.44 14.01
C LYS A 50 -2.35 -1.56 15.03
N ALA A 51 -2.23 -2.81 14.58
CA ALA A 51 -1.98 -3.96 15.45
C ALA A 51 -0.60 -3.91 16.13
N GLU A 52 0.39 -3.33 15.46
CA GLU A 52 1.73 -3.06 16.01
C GLU A 52 1.77 -1.84 16.95
N GLY A 53 0.64 -1.18 17.21
CA GLY A 53 0.58 0.04 18.03
C GLY A 53 1.18 1.28 17.35
N LYS A 54 1.43 1.21 16.04
CA LYS A 54 1.99 2.31 15.25
C LYS A 54 0.87 3.18 14.65
N PRO A 55 1.13 4.49 14.44
CA PRO A 55 0.23 5.36 13.71
C PRO A 55 -0.16 4.80 12.33
N ILE A 56 -1.42 5.02 11.94
CA ILE A 56 -1.97 4.60 10.63
C ILE A 56 -1.26 5.32 9.50
N ILE A 57 -1.02 6.62 9.69
CA ILE A 57 -0.22 7.44 8.80
C ILE A 57 1.25 7.27 9.24
N PRO A 58 2.17 6.94 8.34
CA PRO A 58 3.59 6.93 8.66
C PRO A 58 4.06 8.31 9.16
N GLU A 59 4.84 8.36 10.24
CA GLU A 59 5.33 9.62 10.84
C GLU A 59 6.18 10.44 9.84
N ASP A 60 6.86 9.76 8.92
CA ASP A 60 7.59 10.36 7.80
C ASP A 60 6.67 11.13 6.84
N LEU A 61 5.40 10.70 6.69
CA LEU A 61 4.38 11.38 5.89
C LEU A 61 3.58 12.42 6.69
N GLU A 62 3.52 12.34 8.03
CA GLU A 62 2.84 13.36 8.85
C GLU A 62 3.47 14.75 8.68
N SER A 63 4.79 14.81 8.48
CA SER A 63 5.50 16.06 8.17
C SER A 63 5.02 16.75 6.87
N ALA A 64 4.43 16.00 5.93
CA ALA A 64 3.88 16.54 4.70
C ALA A 64 2.45 17.11 4.87
N VAL A 65 1.72 16.70 5.91
CA VAL A 65 0.34 17.16 6.15
C VAL A 65 0.34 18.54 6.82
N ASP A 66 1.35 18.87 7.62
CA ASP A 66 1.48 20.19 8.24
C ASP A 66 1.86 21.31 7.26
N LEU A 67 2.35 20.99 6.06
CA LEU A 67 2.63 21.97 5.00
C LEU A 67 1.36 22.47 4.27
N THR A 68 0.20 21.87 4.51
CA THR A 68 -1.08 22.25 3.87
C THR A 68 -2.04 23.01 4.78
N LYS A 69 -1.61 23.32 6.02
CA LYS A 69 -2.41 24.06 7.01
C LYS A 69 -2.15 25.58 7.03
N ASN A 70 -1.34 26.13 6.13
CA ASN A 70 -1.07 27.57 6.02
C ASN A 70 -1.61 28.18 4.72
#